data_AF-A0AAW8KUW7-F1
#
_entry.id   AF-A0AAW8KUW7-F1
#
_cell.length_a   1.000
_cell.length_b   1.000
_cell.length_c   1.000
_cell.angle_alpha   90.00
_cell.angle_beta   90.00
_cell.angle_gamma   90.00
#
_symmetry.space_group_name_H-M   'P 1'
#
loop_
_entity.id
_entity.type
_entity.pdbx_description
1 polymer ?
#
loop_
_entity_poly.entity_id
_entity_poly.type
_entity_poly.pdbx_seq_one_letter_code
_entity_poly.pdbx_strand_id
1 'polypeptide(L)' 'WLDTGTHESLLEAGHFIYTIEKRQSFKVACLEEIGFHQGWISKEQLLDSAEALKKTEYGQYLKKVWEESNE' A
#
# COMPACT_ATOMS: atom_id res chain seq x y z
N TRP A 1 -1.55 -11.84 13.25
CA TRP A 1 -1.22 -11.10 14.48
C TRP A 1 0.29 -11.05 14.57
N LEU A 2 0.87 -9.84 14.58
CA LEU A 2 2.30 -9.62 14.73
C LEU A 2 2.51 -8.87 16.04
N ASP A 3 3.54 -9.24 16.79
CA ASP A 3 3.84 -8.60 18.08
C ASP A 3 4.79 -7.42 17.88
N THR A 4 4.39 -6.24 18.35
CA THR A 4 5.19 -5.01 18.32
C THR A 4 5.54 -4.51 19.73
N GLY A 5 5.40 -5.36 20.76
CA GLY A 5 5.63 -5.03 22.16
C GLY A 5 7.11 -4.92 22.58
N THR A 6 8.04 -5.43 21.76
CA THR A 6 9.49 -5.32 22.01
C THR A 6 10.24 -4.85 20.76
N HIS A 7 11.48 -4.38 20.95
CA HIS A 7 12.34 -3.97 19.84
C HIS A 7 12.61 -5.13 18.86
N GLU A 8 12.82 -6.34 19.39
CA GLU A 8 13.06 -7.55 18.59
C GLU A 8 11.80 -7.97 17.83
N SER A 9 10.66 -8.07 18.52
CA SER A 9 9.39 -8.46 17.88
C SER A 9 8.93 -7.44 16.83
N LEU A 10 9.16 -6.14 17.05
CA LEU A 10 8.89 -5.10 16.07
C LEU A 10 9.75 -5.25 14.81
N LEU A 11 11.03 -5.57 14.97
CA LEU A 11 11.94 -5.80 13.84
C LEU A 11 11.49 -7.03 13.03
N GLU A 12 11.13 -8.12 13.70
CA GLU A 12 10.58 -9.32 13.07
C GLU A 12 9.28 -9.04 12.31
N ALA A 13 8.37 -8.27 12.92
CA ALA A 13 7.13 -7.84 12.26
C ALA A 13 7.40 -7.04 10.99
N GLY A 14 8.38 -6.12 11.03
CA GLY A 14 8.82 -5.35 9.86
C GLY A 14 9.38 -6.24 8.76
N HIS A 15 10.23 -7.20 9.11
CA HIS A 15 10.77 -8.17 8.14
C HIS A 15 9.69 -9.07 7.53
N PHE A 16 8.70 -9.46 8.32
CA PHE A 16 7.55 -10.22 7.84
C PHE A 16 6.80 -9.45 6.75
N ILE A 17 6.39 -8.20 7.03
CA ILE A 17 5.69 -7.34 6.07
C ILE A 17 6.53 -7.10 4.82
N TYR A 18 7.81 -6.74 4.97
CA TYR A 18 8.72 -6.53 3.84
C TYR A 18 8.81 -7.75 2.92
N THR A 19 8.91 -8.95 3.49
CA THR A 19 9.02 -10.19 2.72
C THR A 19 7.74 -10.49 1.94
N ILE A 20 6.58 -10.22 2.53
CA ILE A 20 5.29 -10.39 1.86
C ILE A 20 5.15 -9.41 0.69
N GLU A 21 5.36 -8.10 0.91
CA GLU A 21 5.24 -7.07 -0.15
C GLU A 21 6.27 -7.24 -1.27
N LYS A 22 7.43 -7.86 -0.99
CA LYS A 22 8.43 -8.12 -2.03
C LYS A 22 8.07 -9.31 -2.92
N ARG A 23 7.35 -10.30 -2.37
CA ARG A 23 6.94 -11.51 -3.12
C ARG A 23 5.61 -11.34 -3.81
N GLN A 24 4.70 -10.59 -3.20
CA GLN A 24 3.40 -10.25 -3.73
C GLN A 24 3.46 -8.78 -4.13
N SER A 25 3.19 -8.43 -5.39
CA SER A 25 3.24 -7.03 -5.85
C SER A 25 2.08 -6.15 -5.31
N PHE A 26 1.62 -6.44 -4.09
CA PHE A 26 0.58 -5.76 -3.32
C PHE A 26 1.15 -5.24 -2.00
N LYS A 27 0.59 -4.14 -1.51
CA LYS A 27 0.96 -3.58 -0.21
C LYS A 27 0.04 -4.08 0.89
N VAL A 28 0.60 -4.34 2.07
CA VAL A 28 -0.20 -4.70 3.23
C VAL A 28 -0.69 -3.42 3.91
N ALA A 29 -2.00 -3.31 4.12
CA ALA A 29 -2.64 -2.17 4.77
C ALA A 29 -2.41 -0.81 4.05
N CYS A 30 -2.41 -0.79 2.71
CA CYS A 30 -2.53 0.46 1.95
C CYS A 30 -3.94 1.04 2.12
N LEU A 31 -4.06 2.20 2.79
CA LEU A 31 -5.36 2.75 3.16
C LEU A 31 -6.12 3.31 1.95
N GLU A 32 -5.39 3.88 0.99
CA GLU A 32 -5.94 4.43 -0.25
C GLU A 32 -6.51 3.34 -1.14
N GLU A 33 -5.81 2.21 -1.28
CA GLU A 33 -6.33 1.04 -2.00
C GLU A 33 -7.57 0.47 -1.32
N ILE A 34 -7.53 0.29 0.01
CA ILE A 34 -8.69 -0.18 0.77
C ILE A 34 -9.86 0.80 0.58
N GLY A 35 -9.63 2.10 0.77
CA GLY A 35 -10.64 3.14 0.62
C GLY A 35 -11.22 3.20 -0.78
N PHE A 36 -10.40 3.00 -1.81
CA PHE A 36 -10.84 2.96 -3.20
C PHE A 36 -11.73 1.74 -3.46
N HIS A 37 -11.30 0.54 -3.08
CA HIS A 37 -12.09 -0.69 -3.26
C HIS A 37 -13.39 -0.70 -2.43
N GLN A 38 -13.42 0.01 -1.30
CA GLN A 38 -14.64 0.20 -0.48
C GLN A 38 -15.52 1.37 -0.98
N GLY A 39 -15.10 2.10 -2.01
CA GLY A 39 -15.83 3.25 -2.55
C GLY A 39 -15.84 4.49 -1.68
N TRP A 40 -14.92 4.60 -0.72
CA TRP A 40 -14.76 5.76 0.17
C TRP A 40 -14.00 6.90 -0.49
N ILE A 41 -13.12 6.60 -1.43
CA ILE A 41 -12.44 7.59 -2.26
C ILE A 41 -12.69 7.30 -3.74
N SER A 42 -12.77 8.35 -4.54
CA SER A 42 -12.96 8.25 -5.97
C SER A 42 -11.64 7.90 -6.68
N LYS A 43 -11.80 7.54 -7.94
CA LYS A 43 -10.69 7.23 -8.85
C LYS A 43 -9.76 8.43 -9.06
N GLU A 44 -10.33 9.62 -9.13
CA GLU A 44 -9.58 10.89 -9.24
C GLU A 44 -8.78 11.14 -7.97
N GLN A 45 -9.39 10.91 -6.80
CA GLN A 45 -8.69 11.07 -5.51
C GLN A 45 -7.53 10.08 -5.35
N LEU A 46 -7.69 8.84 -5.82
CA LEU A 46 -6.59 7.86 -5.84
C LEU A 46 -5.45 8.33 -6.76
N LEU A 47 -5.77 8.86 -7.94
CA LEU A 47 -4.78 9.37 -8.89
C LEU A 47 -4.05 10.60 -8.35
N ASP A 48 -4.75 11.51 -7.70
CA ASP A 48 -4.15 12.70 -7.06
C ASP A 48 -3.13 12.29 -6.00
N SER A 49 -3.46 11.31 -5.16
CA SER A 49 -2.53 10.73 -4.17
C SER A 49 -1.32 10.08 -4.84
N ALA A 50 -1.54 9.33 -5.93
CA ALA A 50 -0.47 8.70 -6.70
C ALA A 50 0.50 9.75 -7.29
N GLU A 51 -0.03 10.84 -7.86
CA GLU A 51 0.78 11.93 -8.44
C GLU A 51 1.54 12.73 -7.38
N ALA A 52 0.93 12.99 -6.23
CA ALA A 52 1.58 13.66 -5.10
C ALA A 52 2.82 12.89 -4.61
N LEU A 53 2.76 11.55 -4.66
CA LEU A 53 3.81 10.65 -4.19
C LEU A 53 4.61 9.97 -5.31
N LYS A 54 4.48 10.41 -6.57
CA LYS A 54 5.00 9.71 -7.76
C LYS A 54 6.49 9.38 -7.77
N LYS A 55 7.28 10.11 -6.97
CA LYS A 55 8.73 9.88 -6.83
C LYS A 55 9.07 8.74 -5.87
N THR A 56 8.07 8.12 -5.25
CA THR A 56 8.22 7.04 -4.26
C THR A 56 7.65 5.74 -4.80
N GLU A 57 8.14 4.61 -4.29
CA GLU A 57 7.56 3.29 -4.58
C GLU A 57 6.08 3.21 -4.17
N TYR A 58 5.68 3.97 -3.15
CA TYR A 58 4.29 4.05 -2.72
C TYR A 58 3.40 4.73 -3.77
N GLY A 59 3.82 5.89 -4.30
CA GLY A 59 3.07 6.56 -5.36
C GLY A 59 3.01 5.75 -6.65
N GLN A 60 4.09 5.03 -7.00
CA GLN A 60 4.10 4.08 -8.11
C GLN A 60 3.10 2.93 -7.89
N TYR A 61 3.01 2.42 -6.66
CA TYR A 61 2.01 1.41 -6.30
C TYR A 61 0.58 1.93 -6.46
N LEU A 62 0.27 3.11 -5.91
CA LEU A 62 -1.06 3.72 -6.06
C LEU A 62 -1.42 3.95 -7.53
N LYS A 63 -0.44 4.36 -8.34
CA LYS A 63 -0.62 4.54 -9.79
C LYS A 63 -1.00 3.22 -10.47
N LYS A 64 -0.32 2.12 -10.11
CA LYS A 64 -0.62 0.79 -10.62
C LYS A 64 -2.04 0.34 -10.25
N VAL A 65 -2.45 0.52 -8.99
CA VAL A 65 -3.83 0.21 -8.54
C VAL A 65 -4.86 1.03 -9.34
N TRP A 66 -4.57 2.31 -9.58
CA TRP A 66 -5.42 3.14 -10.44
C TRP A 66 -5.52 2.57 -11.85
N GLU A 67 -4.38 2.26 -12.51
CA GLU A 67 -4.33 1.71 -13.87
C GLU A 67 -5.11 0.40 -14.01
N GLU A 68 -4.94 -0.55 -13.09
CA GLU A 68 -5.66 -1.84 -13.09
C GLU A 68 -7.17 -1.67 -12.95
N SER A 69 -7.65 -0.57 -12.35
CA SER A 69 -9.08 -0.25 -12.26
C SER A 69 -9.67 0.40 -13.52
N ASN A 70 -8.84 0.77 -14.50
CA ASN A 70 -9.25 1.35 -15.79
C ASN A 70 -9.44 0.31 -16.88
N GLU A 71 -8.94 -0.91 -16.68
CA GLU A 71 -9.12 -2.06 -17.57
C GLU A 71 -10.44 -2.79 -17.27
#